data_AF-A0A820U5G6-F1
#
_entry.id   AF-A0A820U5G6-F1
#
_cell.length_a   1.000
_cell.length_b   1.000
_cell.length_c   1.000
_cell.angle_alpha   90.00
_cell.angle_beta   90.00
_cell.angle_gamma   90.00
#
_symmetry.space_group_name_H-M   'P 1'
#
loop_
_entity.id
_entity.type
_entity.pdbx_description
1 polymer ?
#
loop_
_entity_poly.entity_id
_entity_poly.type
_entity_poly.pdbx_seq_one_letter_code
_entity_poly.pdbx_strand_id
1 'polypeptide(L)' 'MNIPKFIYDDVNLFPTLLNDLFPNIHCPEASYKNLNRIIKEVLIKQQYILVSEQLVQQGKRIYYHY' A
#
# COMPACT_ATOMS: atom_id res chain seq x y z
N MET A 1 9.88 5.34 -12.76
CA MET A 1 8.74 6.28 -12.76
C MET A 1 8.66 6.95 -11.39
N ASN A 2 8.41 8.26 -11.34
CA ASN A 2 8.30 9.02 -10.10
C ASN A 2 7.24 8.38 -9.19
N ILE A 3 7.69 7.79 -8.08
CA ILE A 3 6.80 7.48 -6.98
C ILE A 3 6.32 8.85 -6.47
N PRO A 4 5.01 9.16 -6.48
CA PRO A 4 4.55 10.45 -6.00
C PRO A 4 4.96 10.54 -4.52
N LYS A 5 5.61 11.64 -4.15
CA LYS A 5 5.85 11.96 -2.74
C LYS A 5 4.51 12.34 -2.13
N PHE A 6 3.69 11.35 -1.81
CA PHE A 6 2.48 11.55 -1.04
C PHE A 6 2.91 11.93 0.38
N ILE A 7 2.65 13.18 0.75
CA ILE A 7 2.55 13.57 2.15
C ILE A 7 1.32 12.87 2.72
N TYR A 8 1.41 12.41 3.97
CA TYR A 8 0.40 11.58 4.62
C TYR A 8 -1.03 12.14 4.50
N ASP A 9 -1.15 13.48 4.55
CA ASP A 9 -2.42 14.20 4.46
C ASP A 9 -3.08 14.10 3.07
N ASP A 10 -2.28 14.04 2.00
CA ASP A 10 -2.79 13.99 0.64
C ASP A 10 -3.35 12.60 0.28
N VAL A 11 -2.83 11.54 0.91
CA VAL A 11 -3.20 10.13 0.62
C VAL A 11 -4.73 9.91 0.73
N ASN A 12 -5.41 10.68 1.58
CA ASN A 12 -6.85 10.58 1.79
C ASN A 12 -7.68 11.30 0.72
N LEU A 13 -7.12 12.31 0.04
CA LEU A 13 -7.80 13.11 -0.98
C LEU A 13 -7.70 12.47 -2.38
N PHE A 14 -6.62 11.74 -2.63
CA PHE A 14 -6.37 11.10 -3.93
C PHE A 14 -7.43 10.08 -4.39
N PRO A 15 -7.98 9.21 -3.54
CA PRO A 15 -9.01 8.26 -3.95
C PRO A 15 -10.29 8.95 -4.42
N THR A 16 -10.72 10.02 -3.74
CA THR A 16 -11.90 10.80 -4.12
C THR A 16 -11.69 11.50 -5.45
N LEU A 17 -10.54 12.15 -5.63
CA LEU A 17 -10.18 12.81 -6.90
C LEU A 17 -10.11 11.82 -8.07
N LEU A 18 -9.51 10.64 -7.86
CA LEU A 18 -9.43 9.60 -8.88
C LEU A 18 -10.80 9.05 -9.27
N ASN A 19 -11.72 8.89 -8.30
CA ASN A 19 -13.09 8.45 -8.57
C ASN A 19 -13.89 9.50 -9.37
N ASP A 20 -13.71 10.80 -9.07
CA ASP A 20 -14.36 11.89 -9.82
C ASP A 20 -13.87 11.95 -11.27
N LEU A 21 -12.58 11.74 -11.50
CA LEU A 21 -11.96 11.80 -12.84
C LEU A 21 -12.19 10.53 -13.67
N PHE A 22 -12.28 9.36 -13.02
CA PHE A 22 -12.32 8.06 -13.68
C PHE A 22 -13.37 7.10 -13.07
N PRO A 23 -14.67 7.45 -13.13
CA PRO A 23 -15.73 6.74 -12.40
C PRO A 23 -15.93 5.27 -12.79
N ASN A 24 -15.48 4.87 -13.99
CA ASN A 24 -15.67 3.51 -14.53
C ASN A 24 -14.37 2.67 -14.55
N ILE A 25 -13.28 3.16 -13.97
CA ILE A 25 -12.02 2.41 -13.91
C ILE A 25 -12.04 1.53 -12.65
N HIS A 26 -12.12 0.22 -12.87
CA HIS A 26 -11.94 -0.74 -11.79
C HIS A 26 -10.44 -0.97 -11.57
N CYS A 27 -9.85 -0.33 -10.57
CA CYS A 27 -8.46 -0.58 -10.20
C CYS A 27 -8.38 -1.94 -9.46
N PRO A 28 -7.66 -2.94 -9.99
CA PRO A 28 -7.52 -4.22 -9.31
C PRO A 28 -6.66 -4.03 -8.05
N GLU A 29 -7.05 -4.68 -6.95
CA GLU A 29 -6.24 -4.68 -5.74
C GLU A 29 -4.88 -5.32 -6.02
N ALA A 30 -3.81 -4.56 -5.81
CA ALA A 30 -2.46 -5.07 -5.99
C ALA A 30 -2.12 -6.09 -4.89
N SER A 31 -1.86 -7.33 -5.30
CA SER A 31 -1.43 -8.40 -4.38
C SER A 31 0.09 -8.52 -4.32
N TYR A 32 0.68 -8.05 -3.23
CA TYR A 32 2.10 -8.23 -2.89
C TYR A 32 2.41 -9.51 -2.10
N LYS A 33 1.63 -10.59 -2.23
CA LYS A 33 1.65 -11.70 -1.26
C LYS A 33 2.98 -12.45 -1.31
N ASN A 34 3.45 -12.72 -2.54
CA ASN A 34 4.73 -13.38 -2.76
C ASN A 34 5.90 -12.49 -2.34
N LEU A 35 5.84 -11.19 -2.67
CA LEU A 35 6.85 -10.21 -2.26
C LEU A 35 6.98 -10.15 -0.74
N ASN A 36 5.85 -9.97 -0.03
CA ASN A 36 5.82 -9.92 1.43
C ASN A 36 6.33 -11.20 2.07
N ARG A 37 6.05 -12.36 1.48
CA ARG A 37 6.59 -13.64 1.96
C ARG A 37 8.11 -13.66 1.88
N ILE A 38 8.67 -13.30 0.72
CA ILE A 38 10.13 -13.29 0.50
C ILE A 38 10.81 -12.29 1.44
N ILE A 39 10.24 -11.08 1.62
CA ILE A 39 10.77 -10.08 2.54
C ILE A 39 10.82 -10.62 3.97
N LYS A 40 9.74 -11.25 4.44
CA LYS A 40 9.70 -11.90 5.77
C LYS A 40 10.80 -12.94 5.92
N GLU A 41 10.94 -13.84 4.95
CA GLU A 41 11.94 -14.91 4.97
C GLU A 41 13.37 -14.35 5.07
N VAL A 42 13.69 -13.31 4.31
CA VAL A 42 15.01 -12.67 4.33
C VAL A 42 15.27 -11.97 5.65
N LEU A 43 14.31 -11.19 6.17
CA LEU A 43 14.48 -10.47 7.43
C LEU A 43 14.69 -11.43 8.62
N ILE A 44 13.93 -12.53 8.67
CA ILE A 44 14.09 -13.57 9.70
C ILE A 44 15.46 -14.23 9.57
N LYS A 45 15.87 -14.61 8.35
CA LYS A 45 17.18 -15.24 8.09
C LYS A 45 18.34 -14.35 8.51
N GLN A 46 18.18 -13.04 8.41
CA GLN A 46 19.18 -12.05 8.79
C GLN A 46 19.06 -11.58 10.26
N GLN A 47 18.18 -12.21 11.05
CA GLN A 47 17.95 -11.87 12.46
C GLN A 47 17.50 -10.42 12.71
N TYR A 48 16.81 -9.82 11.75
CA TYR A 48 16.17 -8.52 11.93
C TYR A 48 14.80 -8.65 12.62
N ILE A 49 14.38 -7.57 13.28
CA ILE A 49 13.03 -7.44 13.83
C ILE A 49 12.06 -7.14 12.69
N LEU A 50 11.00 -7.93 12.59
CA LEU A 50 9.94 -7.72 11.61
C LEU A 50 8.99 -6.63 12.10
N VAL A 51 8.92 -5.52 11.37
CA VAL A 51 7.99 -4.41 11.62
C VAL A 51 6.91 -4.42 10.53
N SER A 52 5.64 -4.28 10.90
CA SER A 52 4.50 -4.38 9.99
C SER A 52 4.56 -3.43 8.79
N GLU A 53 5.15 -2.26 9.00
CA GLU A 53 5.34 -1.16 8.06
C GLU A 53 6.38 -1.50 6.98
N GLN A 54 7.24 -2.50 7.21
CA GLN A 54 8.21 -2.98 6.21
C GLN A 54 7.58 -3.88 5.15
N LEU A 55 6.34 -4.33 5.38
CA LEU A 55 5.59 -5.15 4.45
C LEU A 55 4.54 -4.30 3.75
N VAL A 56 4.33 -4.53 2.47
CA VAL A 56 3.29 -3.84 1.73
C VAL A 56 1.94 -4.34 2.23
N GLN A 57 1.14 -3.46 2.84
CA GLN A 57 -0.16 -3.85 3.37
C GLN A 57 -1.10 -4.21 2.20
N GLN A 58 -1.62 -5.44 2.20
CA GLN A 58 -2.64 -5.85 1.23
C GLN A 58 -4.03 -5.43 1.71
N GLY A 59 -4.87 -4.96 0.79
CA GLY A 59 -6.31 -4.85 1.00
C GLY A 59 -6.74 -3.91 2.13
N LYS A 60 -5.85 -3.10 2.70
CA LYS A 60 -6.28 -1.98 3.53
C LYS A 60 -6.69 -0.86 2.58
N ARG A 61 -7.96 -0.88 2.17
CA ARG A 61 -8.68 0.38 1.95
C ARG A 61 -8.34 1.25 3.15
N ILE A 62 -7.57 2.29 2.89
CA ILE A 62 -7.23 3.30 3.88
C ILE A 62 -8.51 4.13 4.08
N TYR A 63 -9.56 3.51 4.61
CA TYR A 63 -10.65 4.25 5.21
C TYR A 63 -10.21 4.50 6.64
N TYR A 64 -9.54 5.64 6.83
CA TYR A 64 -9.60 6.26 8.15
C TYR A 64 -11.08 6.56 8.39
N HIS A 65 -11.71 5.74 9.22
CA HIS A 65 -13.03 6.02 9.75
C HIS A 65 -12.95 7.27 10.62
N TYR A 66 -13.53 8.36 10.13
CA TYR A 66 -14.14 9.41 10.93
C TYR A 66 -15.53 9.67 10.34
#